data_AF-A0A951JFJ8-F1
#
_entry.id   AF-A0A951JFJ8-F1
#
_cell.length_a   1.000
_cell.length_b   1.000
_cell.length_c   1.000
_cell.angle_alpha   90.00
_cell.angle_beta   90.00
_cell.angle_gamma   90.00
#
_symmetry.space_group_name_H-M   'P 1'
#
loop_
_entity.id
_entity.type
_entity.pdbx_description
1 polymer ?
#
loop_
_entity_poly.entity_id
_entity_poly.type
_entity_poly.pdbx_seq_one_letter_code
_entity_poly.pdbx_strand_id
1 'polypeptide(L)'
;MVERLESLLPLPPFEVWLEDYRRHRDAYLEDLGEPPAAPTRSAPVTVELRTLEHAGRRWYAGLDLFRAGEGWRGAITFHAGDGGRIHRTGEIFRGETPADLRERFRSFDEPTLGAFLRSVLP
;
A
#
# COMPACT_ATOMS: atom_id res chain seq x y z
N MET A 1 -12.71 25.26 -8.55
CA MET A 1 -13.36 25.01 -7.24
C MET A 1 -12.47 24.19 -6.29
N VAL A 2 -11.57 23.33 -6.81
CA VAL A 2 -10.56 22.61 -5.99
C VAL A 2 -9.46 23.55 -5.45
N GLU A 3 -8.97 24.50 -6.24
CA GLU A 3 -7.91 25.47 -5.83
C GLU A 3 -8.23 26.30 -4.57
N ARG A 4 -9.52 26.51 -4.24
CA ARG A 4 -9.91 27.30 -3.07
C ARG A 4 -9.86 26.48 -1.77
N LEU A 5 -10.02 25.16 -1.85
CA LEU A 5 -9.97 24.26 -0.68
C LEU A 5 -8.54 24.06 -0.17
N GLU A 6 -7.55 24.05 -1.07
CA GLU A 6 -6.13 23.93 -0.71
C GLU A 6 -5.62 25.14 0.09
N SER A 7 -6.17 26.33 -0.16
CA SER A 7 -5.82 27.55 0.60
C SER A 7 -6.47 27.66 1.99
N LEU A 8 -7.50 26.85 2.28
CA LEU A 8 -8.32 26.98 3.49
C LEU A 8 -7.99 25.94 4.56
N LEU A 9 -7.23 24.89 4.22
CA LEU A 9 -6.84 23.83 5.13
C LEU A 9 -5.34 23.55 4.96
N PRO A 10 -4.44 24.42 5.46
CA PRO A 10 -3.05 24.03 5.55
C PRO A 10 -2.99 22.77 6.42
N LEU A 11 -2.47 21.68 5.86
CA LEU A 11 -2.24 20.48 6.64
C LEU A 11 -1.43 20.86 7.88
N PRO A 12 -1.80 20.35 9.07
CA PRO A 12 -1.05 20.64 10.27
C PRO A 12 0.42 20.22 10.07
N PRO A 13 1.38 20.95 10.65
CA PRO A 13 2.76 20.49 10.72
C PRO A 13 2.81 19.05 11.24
N PHE A 14 3.76 18.27 10.74
CA PHE A 14 3.83 16.84 11.03
C PHE A 14 3.87 16.54 12.54
N GLU A 15 4.54 17.38 13.32
CA GLU A 15 4.64 17.25 14.77
C GLU A 15 3.26 17.37 15.45
N VAL A 16 2.41 18.28 14.96
CA VAL A 16 1.05 18.50 15.48
C VAL A 16 0.17 17.31 15.15
N TRP A 17 0.25 16.80 13.92
CA TRP A 17 -0.46 15.59 13.51
C TRP A 17 -0.02 14.36 14.34
N LEU A 18 1.28 14.22 14.58
CA LEU A 18 1.84 13.09 15.33
C LEU A 18 1.43 13.11 16.80
N GLU A 19 1.37 14.29 17.41
CA GLU A 19 0.87 14.46 18.77
C GLU A 19 -0.62 14.14 18.86
N ASP A 20 -1.42 14.64 17.92
CA ASP A 20 -2.84 14.38 17.83
C ASP A 20 -3.14 12.87 17.61
N TYR A 21 -2.43 12.22 16.69
CA TYR A 21 -2.52 10.78 16.45
C TYR A 21 -2.18 9.96 17.70
N ARG A 22 -1.15 10.35 18.47
CA ARG A 22 -0.81 9.66 19.73
C ARG A 22 -1.91 9.82 20.78
N ARG A 23 -2.55 10.99 20.83
CA ARG A 23 -3.56 11.34 21.82
C ARG A 23 -4.94 10.75 21.51
N HIS A 24 -5.27 10.63 20.23
CA HIS A 24 -6.57 10.23 19.72
C HIS A 24 -6.50 8.98 18.83
N ARG A 25 -5.53 8.09 19.10
CA ARG A 25 -5.22 6.92 18.27
C ARG A 25 -6.45 6.10 17.90
N ASP A 26 -7.35 5.90 18.84
CA ASP A 26 -8.56 5.09 18.64
C ASP A 26 -9.53 5.74 17.65
N ALA A 27 -9.66 7.07 17.65
CA ALA A 27 -10.50 7.79 16.69
C ALA A 27 -9.96 7.70 15.25
N TYR A 28 -8.63 7.73 15.07
CA TYR A 28 -8.00 7.49 13.77
C TYR A 28 -8.18 6.04 13.30
N LEU A 29 -8.23 5.08 14.23
CA LEU A 29 -8.51 3.68 13.91
C LEU A 29 -9.98 3.42 13.59
N GLU A 30 -10.90 4.15 14.23
CA GLU A 30 -12.34 4.14 13.94
C GLU A 30 -12.65 4.82 12.59
N ASP A 31 -11.98 5.91 12.24
CA ASP A 31 -12.10 6.58 10.93
C ASP A 31 -11.50 5.73 9.79
N LEU A 32 -10.45 4.94 10.08
CA LEU A 32 -9.99 3.87 9.20
C LEU A 32 -10.98 2.69 9.10
N GLY A 33 -11.95 2.60 10.02
CA GLY A 33 -12.96 1.55 10.09
C GLY A 33 -14.03 1.64 9.00
N GLU A 34 -14.20 2.81 8.39
CA GLU A 34 -15.12 3.01 7.27
C GLU A 34 -14.49 3.89 6.18
N PRO A 35 -13.54 3.35 5.39
CA PRO A 35 -13.04 4.07 4.24
C PRO A 35 -14.24 4.47 3.36
N PRO A 36 -14.30 5.72 2.86
CA PRO A 36 -15.50 6.30 2.23
C PRO A 36 -16.00 5.50 1.01
N ALA A 37 -15.17 4.59 0.49
CA ALA A 37 -15.57 3.44 -0.29
C ALA A 37 -14.58 2.29 -0.04
N ALA A 38 -15.04 1.03 -0.13
CA ALA A 38 -14.15 -0.12 -0.14
C ALA A 38 -13.10 0.03 -1.28
N PRO A 39 -11.82 -0.34 -1.06
CA PRO A 39 -10.77 -0.18 -2.06
C PRO A 39 -11.15 -0.81 -3.40
N THR A 40 -10.97 -0.09 -4.49
CA THR A 40 -11.38 -0.51 -5.85
C THR A 40 -10.17 -0.87 -6.70
N ARG A 41 -10.39 -1.52 -7.85
CA ARG A 41 -9.29 -1.87 -8.75
C ARG A 41 -8.48 -0.65 -9.22
N SER A 42 -9.15 0.49 -9.41
CA SER A 42 -8.52 1.77 -9.82
C SER A 42 -7.88 2.54 -8.66
N ALA A 43 -8.23 2.20 -7.42
CA ALA A 43 -7.69 2.80 -6.20
C ALA A 43 -7.49 1.70 -5.14
N PRO A 44 -6.49 0.80 -5.33
CA PRO A 44 -6.18 -0.23 -4.36
C PRO A 44 -5.53 0.38 -3.12
N VAL A 45 -5.56 -0.37 -2.01
CA VAL A 45 -4.88 0.01 -0.77
C VAL A 45 -3.64 -0.86 -0.55
N THR A 46 -2.51 -0.24 -0.21
CA THR A 46 -1.30 -0.96 0.20
C THR A 46 -1.46 -1.41 1.65
N VAL A 47 -1.45 -2.73 1.89
CA VAL A 47 -1.69 -3.31 3.24
C VAL A 47 -0.43 -3.84 3.91
N GLU A 48 0.65 -4.01 3.16
CA GLU A 48 1.94 -4.48 3.68
C GLU A 48 3.06 -3.95 2.80
N LEU A 49 4.19 -3.59 3.40
CA LEU A 49 5.35 -3.04 2.72
C LEU A 49 6.60 -3.76 3.20
N ARG A 50 7.41 -4.23 2.25
CA ARG A 50 8.66 -4.93 2.53
C ARG A 50 9.80 -4.34 1.73
N THR A 51 11.01 -4.43 2.26
CA THR A 51 12.23 -4.02 1.55
C THR A 51 12.98 -5.23 1.03
N LEU A 52 13.63 -5.07 -0.12
CA LEU A 52 14.56 -6.04 -0.69
C LEU A 52 15.70 -5.32 -1.41
N GLU A 53 16.86 -5.98 -1.51
CA GLU A 53 17.98 -5.47 -2.30
C GLU A 53 18.01 -6.19 -3.67
N HIS A 54 18.10 -5.42 -4.76
CA HIS A 54 18.19 -5.97 -6.12
C HIS A 54 19.11 -5.11 -6.97
N ALA A 55 20.10 -5.76 -7.62
CA ALA A 55 21.12 -5.08 -8.43
C ALA A 55 21.86 -3.94 -7.69
N GLY A 56 22.14 -4.12 -6.39
CA GLY A 56 22.82 -3.12 -5.56
C GLY A 56 21.96 -1.91 -5.19
N ARG A 57 20.64 -1.99 -5.39
CA ARG A 57 19.68 -0.93 -5.08
C ARG A 57 18.58 -1.46 -4.16
N ARG A 58 18.14 -0.61 -3.25
CA ARG A 58 16.99 -0.88 -2.39
C ARG A 58 15.67 -0.68 -3.11
N TRP A 59 14.81 -1.68 -2.99
CA TRP A 59 13.45 -1.69 -3.51
C TRP A 59 12.43 -1.84 -2.39
N TYR A 60 11.25 -1.31 -2.64
CA TYR A 60 10.09 -1.41 -1.77
C TYR A 60 9.01 -2.20 -2.50
N ALA A 61 8.62 -3.33 -1.92
CA ALA A 61 7.56 -4.20 -2.39
C ALA A 61 6.31 -3.99 -1.54
N GLY A 62 5.27 -3.39 -2.13
CA GLY A 62 3.96 -3.19 -1.52
C GLY A 62 2.95 -4.25 -1.97
N LEU A 63 2.16 -4.78 -1.05
CA LEU A 63 0.97 -5.57 -1.38
C LEU A 63 -0.23 -4.64 -1.52
N ASP A 64 -0.69 -4.46 -2.75
CA ASP A 64 -1.88 -3.68 -3.08
C ASP A 64 -3.10 -4.59 -3.17
N LEU A 65 -4.12 -4.32 -2.37
CA LEU A 65 -5.37 -5.06 -2.35
C LEU A 65 -6.57 -4.21 -2.75
N PHE A 66 -7.56 -4.84 -3.36
CA PHE A 66 -8.86 -4.25 -3.65
C PHE A 66 -9.98 -5.27 -3.58
N ARG A 67 -11.22 -4.78 -3.39
CA ARG A 67 -12.42 -5.61 -3.36
C ARG A 67 -12.83 -6.00 -4.79
N ALA A 68 -13.08 -7.29 -5.00
CA ALA A 68 -13.53 -7.83 -6.28
C ALA A 68 -14.62 -8.88 -6.05
N GLY A 69 -15.89 -8.47 -6.24
CA GLY A 69 -17.05 -9.28 -5.87
C GLY A 69 -17.08 -9.56 -4.36
N GLU A 70 -17.25 -10.82 -3.99
CA GLU A 70 -17.29 -11.26 -2.58
C GLU A 70 -15.90 -11.47 -1.95
N GLY A 71 -14.82 -11.29 -2.71
CA GLY A 71 -13.45 -11.53 -2.25
C GLY A 71 -12.51 -10.34 -2.45
N TRP A 72 -11.24 -10.60 -2.16
CA TRP A 72 -10.13 -9.67 -2.35
C TRP A 72 -9.21 -10.16 -3.46
N ARG A 73 -8.67 -9.19 -4.20
CA ARG A 73 -7.61 -9.40 -5.17
C ARG A 73 -6.46 -8.47 -4.88
N GLY A 74 -5.27 -8.85 -5.33
CA GLY A 74 -4.10 -8.02 -5.14
C GLY A 74 -2.94 -8.30 -6.08
N ALA A 75 -2.05 -7.32 -6.13
CA ALA A 75 -0.82 -7.35 -6.89
C ALA A 75 0.33 -6.83 -6.03
N ILE A 76 1.57 -7.11 -6.45
CA ILE A 76 2.75 -6.53 -5.82
C ILE A 76 3.15 -5.31 -6.64
N THR A 77 3.33 -4.18 -5.96
CA THR A 77 3.94 -2.99 -6.52
C THR A 77 5.38 -2.86 -6.05
N PHE A 78 6.28 -2.56 -6.96
CA PHE A 78 7.67 -2.31 -6.69
C PHE A 78 8.01 -0.87 -7.06
N HIS A 79 8.72 -0.18 -6.18
CA HIS A 79 9.33 1.09 -6.50
C HIS A 79 10.71 1.18 -5.85
N ALA A 80 11.59 1.94 -6.48
CA ALA A 80 12.86 2.28 -5.89
C ALA A 80 12.73 3.46 -4.92
N GLY A 81 13.58 3.51 -3.90
CA GLY A 81 13.53 4.52 -2.84
C GLY A 81 13.80 5.97 -3.28
N ASP A 82 14.22 6.19 -4.52
CA ASP A 82 14.54 7.50 -5.10
C ASP A 82 13.36 8.09 -5.90
N GLY A 83 12.14 7.57 -5.72
CA GLY A 83 10.95 8.06 -6.44
C GLY A 83 10.87 7.60 -7.90
N GLY A 84 11.55 6.51 -8.24
CA GLY A 84 11.49 5.90 -9.57
C GLY A 84 10.09 5.39 -9.97
N ARG A 85 9.98 4.93 -11.22
CA ARG A 85 8.74 4.34 -11.77
C ARG A 85 8.23 3.21 -10.87
N ILE A 86 6.90 3.18 -10.67
CA ILE A 86 6.23 2.05 -10.02
C ILE A 86 6.05 0.93 -11.05
N HIS A 87 6.53 -0.26 -10.70
CA HIS A 87 6.33 -1.50 -11.45
C HIS A 87 5.28 -2.34 -10.73
N ARG A 88 4.36 -2.96 -11.46
CA ARG A 88 3.24 -3.70 -10.87
C ARG A 88 3.13 -5.09 -11.51
N THR A 89 2.97 -6.12 -10.69
CA THR A 89 2.67 -7.47 -11.18
C THR A 89 1.21 -7.58 -11.64
N GLY A 90 0.84 -8.72 -12.24
CA GLY A 90 -0.56 -9.09 -12.38
C GLY A 90 -1.25 -9.32 -11.03
N GLU A 91 -2.57 -9.54 -11.06
CA GLU A 91 -3.40 -9.85 -9.88
C GLU A 91 -3.14 -11.29 -9.36
N ILE A 92 -1.94 -11.53 -8.83
CA ILE A 92 -1.49 -12.85 -8.39
C ILE A 92 -2.04 -13.26 -7.00
N PHE A 93 -2.67 -12.32 -6.29
CA PHE A 93 -3.34 -12.59 -5.01
C PHE A 93 -4.86 -12.65 -5.20
N ARG A 94 -5.48 -13.68 -4.61
CA ARG A 94 -6.93 -13.85 -4.47
C ARG A 94 -7.20 -14.54 -3.13
N GLY A 95 -8.20 -14.07 -2.39
CA GLY A 95 -8.57 -14.61 -1.08
C GLY A 95 -9.84 -13.97 -0.51
N GLU A 96 -10.28 -14.47 0.65
CA GLU A 96 -11.53 -14.03 1.30
C GLU A 96 -11.32 -12.81 2.22
N THR A 97 -10.16 -12.75 2.87
CA THR A 97 -9.79 -11.65 3.78
C THR A 97 -8.46 -11.01 3.40
N PRO A 98 -8.25 -9.70 3.69
CA PRO A 98 -6.96 -9.05 3.52
C PRO A 98 -5.85 -9.67 4.39
N ALA A 99 -6.22 -10.15 5.58
CA ALA A 99 -5.28 -10.73 6.53
C ALA A 99 -4.59 -11.98 5.97
N ASP A 100 -5.35 -12.87 5.32
CA ASP A 100 -4.79 -14.09 4.70
C ASP A 100 -3.85 -13.75 3.54
N LEU A 101 -4.19 -12.75 2.74
CA LEU A 101 -3.35 -12.30 1.62
C LEU A 101 -2.07 -11.65 2.12
N ARG A 102 -2.16 -10.87 3.20
CA ARG A 102 -1.01 -10.27 3.86
C ARG A 102 -0.07 -11.34 4.43
N GLU A 103 -0.61 -12.36 5.07
CA GLU A 103 0.21 -13.46 5.62
C GLU A 103 0.92 -14.24 4.50
N ARG A 104 0.22 -14.52 3.39
CA ARG A 104 0.84 -15.12 2.20
C ARG A 104 1.95 -14.25 1.58
N PHE A 105 1.78 -12.94 1.57
CA PHE A 105 2.82 -12.04 1.08
C PHE A 105 4.02 -11.99 2.03
N ARG A 106 3.79 -12.09 3.34
CA ARG A 106 4.87 -12.18 4.35
C ARG A 106 5.64 -13.48 4.26
N SER A 107 4.99 -14.57 3.88
CA SER A 107 5.64 -15.87 3.71
C SER A 107 6.58 -15.93 2.50
N PHE A 108 6.57 -14.94 1.60
CA PHE A 108 7.56 -14.86 0.52
C PHE A 108 8.94 -14.55 1.07
N ASP A 109 9.93 -15.33 0.67
CA ASP A 109 11.32 -15.02 0.94
C ASP A 109 11.85 -13.93 -0.02
N GLU A 110 13.03 -13.42 0.29
CA GLU A 110 13.67 -12.41 -0.55
C GLU A 110 13.95 -12.91 -1.98
N PRO A 111 14.42 -14.15 -2.22
CA PRO A 111 14.53 -14.71 -3.57
C PRO A 111 13.23 -14.68 -4.38
N THR A 112 12.10 -15.02 -3.76
CA THR A 112 10.76 -14.99 -4.38
C THR A 112 10.35 -13.57 -4.74
N LEU A 113 10.51 -12.62 -3.81
CA LEU A 113 10.21 -11.21 -4.09
C LEU A 113 11.12 -10.66 -5.20
N GLY A 114 12.39 -11.04 -5.21
CA GLY A 114 13.33 -10.69 -6.27
C GLY A 114 12.95 -11.27 -7.63
N ALA A 115 12.35 -12.46 -7.68
CA ALA A 115 11.84 -13.05 -8.93
C ALA A 115 10.64 -12.28 -9.47
N PHE A 116 9.70 -11.86 -8.60
CA PHE A 116 8.59 -11.00 -9.00
C PHE A 116 9.06 -9.62 -9.48
N LEU A 117 10.07 -9.03 -8.83
CA LEU A 117 10.65 -7.78 -9.30
C LEU A 117 11.23 -7.94 -10.71
N ARG A 118 12.03 -8.99 -10.95
CA ARG A 118 12.61 -9.24 -12.28
C ARG A 118 11.55 -9.45 -13.37
N SER A 119 10.38 -9.98 -13.05
CA SER A 119 9.33 -10.23 -14.04
C SER A 119 8.58 -8.96 -14.48
N VAL A 120 8.70 -7.86 -13.73
CA VAL A 120 8.04 -6.58 -14.02
C VAL A 120 9.00 -5.46 -14.43
N LEU A 121 10.31 -5.72 -14.32
CA LEU A 121 11.33 -4.85 -14.91
C LEU A 121 11.36 -5.05 -16.43
N PRO A 122 11.60 -3.97 -17.20
CA PRO A 122 11.71 -4.03 -18.65
C PRO A 122 12.96 -4.76 -19.15
#